data_AF-A0A4U3AVG5-F1
#
_entry.id   AF-A0A4U3AVG5-F1
#
_cell.length_a   1.000
_cell.length_b   1.000
_cell.length_c   1.000
_cell.angle_alpha   90.00
_cell.angle_beta   90.00
_cell.angle_gamma   90.00
#
_symmetry.space_group_name_H-M   'P 1'
#
loop_
_entity.id
_entity.type
_entity.pdbx_description
1 polymer ?
#
loop_
_entity_poly.entity_id
_entity_poly.type
_entity_poly.pdbx_seq_one_letter_code
_entity_poly.pdbx_strand_id
1 'polypeptide(L)'
;SPFSVIIMIQLLLLVLMSLQHMGNEWYALVWGFLVASFSFTGHVWITNPNWAAVIIRMVHVMSIAVWLGALIYLALVIAWTTLYKITFDQKRFRKHFSIIAGISFILAFLSGELIVFLQTRNWVLFNFDSIWTNLLNIKILTVCIITIVAWRQTKTWGNDMGTVNRRLLLLEIVLAILVLLAGIWMSQVSFPVNSVTS
;
A
#
# COMPACT_ATOMS: atom_id res chain seq x y z
N SER A 1 -11.34 -20.35 7.28
CA SER A 1 -12.18 -19.21 6.87
C SER A 1 -11.80 -18.78 5.46
N PRO A 2 -12.61 -17.96 4.75
CA PRO A 2 -12.22 -17.42 3.44
C PRO A 2 -10.83 -16.76 3.45
N PHE A 3 -10.51 -16.04 4.53
CA PHE A 3 -9.18 -15.46 4.77
C PHE A 3 -8.04 -16.49 4.75
N SER A 4 -8.20 -17.65 5.39
CA SER A 4 -7.20 -18.73 5.39
C SER A 4 -6.93 -19.28 3.98
N VAL A 5 -7.97 -19.39 3.15
CA VAL A 5 -7.85 -19.85 1.75
C VAL A 5 -7.01 -18.87 0.95
N ILE A 6 -7.24 -17.57 1.11
CA ILE A 6 -6.44 -16.53 0.45
C ILE A 6 -4.98 -16.59 0.90
N ILE A 7 -4.69 -16.82 2.20
CA ILE A 7 -3.31 -17.02 2.66
C ILE A 7 -2.66 -18.23 1.98
N MET A 8 -3.36 -19.36 1.87
CA MET A 8 -2.82 -20.54 1.16
C MET A 8 -2.53 -20.25 -0.32
N ILE A 9 -3.43 -19.52 -1.00
CA ILE A 9 -3.22 -19.09 -2.38
C ILE A 9 -1.99 -18.18 -2.47
N GLN A 10 -1.84 -17.23 -1.56
CA GLN A 10 -0.67 -16.33 -1.50
C GLN A 10 0.63 -17.12 -1.29
N LEU A 11 0.65 -18.08 -0.37
CA LEU A 11 1.81 -18.94 -0.13
C LEU A 11 2.17 -19.76 -1.37
N LEU A 12 1.18 -20.35 -2.04
CA LEU A 12 1.39 -21.07 -3.29
C LEU A 12 1.97 -20.17 -4.37
N LEU A 13 1.40 -18.97 -4.55
CA LEU A 13 1.89 -17.99 -5.53
C LEU A 13 3.32 -17.52 -5.19
N LEU A 14 3.69 -17.39 -3.91
CA LEU A 14 5.06 -17.09 -3.50
C LEU A 14 6.02 -18.24 -3.83
N VAL A 15 5.61 -19.49 -3.65
CA VAL A 15 6.39 -20.66 -4.09
C VAL A 15 6.58 -20.62 -5.61
N LEU A 16 5.53 -20.35 -6.37
CA LEU A 16 5.61 -20.20 -7.83
C LEU A 16 6.52 -19.04 -8.26
N MET A 17 6.52 -17.93 -7.52
CA MET A 17 7.40 -16.78 -7.74
C MET A 17 8.88 -17.12 -7.48
N SER A 18 9.15 -18.10 -6.60
CA SER A 18 10.52 -18.51 -6.22
C SER A 18 11.18 -19.44 -7.25
N LEU A 19 10.43 -19.95 -8.23
CA LEU A 19 10.97 -20.82 -9.28
C LEU A 19 11.99 -20.06 -10.11
N GLN A 20 13.21 -20.60 -10.17
CA GLN A 20 14.32 -20.00 -10.91
C GLN A 20 14.23 -20.32 -12.40
N HIS A 21 14.94 -19.54 -13.22
CA HIS A 21 15.03 -19.71 -14.68
C HIS A 21 13.72 -19.53 -15.47
N MET A 22 12.70 -18.95 -14.86
CA MET A 22 11.49 -18.54 -15.57
C MET A 22 11.71 -17.21 -16.32
N GLY A 23 10.97 -16.98 -17.40
CA GLY A 23 11.00 -15.71 -18.14
C GLY A 23 10.40 -14.55 -17.35
N ASN A 24 10.73 -13.30 -17.72
CA ASN A 24 10.21 -12.09 -17.05
C ASN A 24 8.68 -12.04 -16.98
N GLU A 25 8.00 -12.57 -18.00
CA GLU A 25 6.53 -12.62 -18.05
C GLU A 25 5.94 -13.48 -16.93
N TRP A 26 6.62 -14.57 -16.54
CA TRP A 26 6.18 -15.42 -15.44
C TRP A 26 6.15 -14.65 -14.13
N TYR A 27 7.24 -13.96 -13.79
CA TYR A 27 7.31 -13.19 -12.56
C TYR A 27 6.32 -12.03 -12.56
N ALA A 28 6.11 -11.37 -13.70
CA ALA A 28 5.11 -10.32 -13.83
C ALA A 28 3.67 -10.85 -13.61
N LEU A 29 3.36 -12.01 -14.20
CA LEU A 29 2.07 -12.68 -14.08
C LEU A 29 1.80 -13.14 -12.64
N VAL A 30 2.76 -13.84 -12.01
CA VAL A 30 2.63 -14.32 -10.63
C VAL A 30 2.51 -13.14 -9.66
N TRP A 31 3.30 -12.08 -9.85
CA TRP A 31 3.14 -10.83 -9.09
C TRP A 31 1.75 -10.21 -9.27
N GLY A 32 1.24 -10.19 -10.50
CA GLY A 32 -0.13 -9.75 -10.79
C GLY A 32 -1.18 -10.55 -10.01
N PHE A 33 -1.06 -11.88 -9.95
CA PHE A 33 -1.97 -12.73 -9.17
C PHE A 33 -1.83 -12.56 -7.66
N LEU A 34 -0.60 -12.37 -7.15
CA LEU A 34 -0.36 -12.05 -5.74
C LEU A 34 -1.14 -10.80 -5.33
N VAL A 35 -1.07 -9.75 -6.16
CA VAL A 35 -1.79 -8.52 -5.85
C VAL A 35 -3.30 -8.65 -6.07
N ALA A 36 -3.72 -9.25 -7.18
CA ALA A 36 -5.13 -9.37 -7.53
C ALA A 36 -5.93 -10.18 -6.49
N SER A 37 -5.35 -11.26 -5.96
CA SER A 37 -6.06 -12.12 -5.00
C SER A 37 -6.44 -11.41 -3.70
N PHE A 38 -5.68 -10.41 -3.24
CA PHE A 38 -6.09 -9.56 -2.11
C PHE A 38 -7.34 -8.69 -2.39
N SER A 39 -7.65 -8.47 -3.67
CA SER A 39 -8.76 -7.61 -4.10
C SER A 39 -10.13 -8.28 -3.95
N PHE A 40 -10.17 -9.60 -3.81
CA PHE A 40 -11.40 -10.38 -3.66
C PHE A 40 -11.80 -10.61 -2.19
N THR A 41 -11.13 -9.94 -1.25
CA THR A 41 -11.30 -10.17 0.19
C THR A 41 -12.25 -9.17 0.85
N GLY A 42 -12.86 -9.59 1.97
CA GLY A 42 -13.66 -8.72 2.84
C GLY A 42 -14.95 -8.21 2.16
N HIS A 43 -15.30 -6.95 2.45
CA HIS A 43 -16.59 -6.34 2.10
C HIS A 43 -16.85 -6.11 0.60
N VAL A 44 -15.96 -6.55 -0.29
CA VAL A 44 -16.07 -6.28 -1.73
C VAL A 44 -17.34 -6.90 -2.35
N TRP A 45 -17.75 -8.07 -1.85
CA TRP A 45 -18.90 -8.81 -2.37
C TRP A 45 -20.26 -8.23 -1.98
N ILE A 46 -20.30 -7.45 -0.91
CA ILE A 46 -21.50 -6.75 -0.43
C ILE A 46 -21.53 -5.27 -0.87
N THR A 47 -20.46 -4.79 -1.51
CA THR A 47 -20.39 -3.43 -2.05
C THR A 47 -21.03 -3.41 -3.43
N ASN A 48 -21.91 -2.44 -3.71
CA ASN A 48 -22.57 -2.31 -5.01
C ASN A 48 -22.20 -0.97 -5.68
N PRO A 49 -21.60 -0.98 -6.90
CA PRO A 49 -21.30 -2.16 -7.73
C PRO A 49 -20.03 -2.91 -7.31
N ASN A 50 -20.12 -4.25 -7.25
CA ASN A 50 -19.05 -5.12 -6.76
C ASN A 50 -17.83 -5.13 -7.71
N TRP A 51 -18.04 -5.11 -9.02
CA TRP A 51 -16.96 -5.08 -10.01
C TRP A 51 -16.09 -3.83 -9.88
N ALA A 52 -16.70 -2.66 -9.61
CA ALA A 52 -15.95 -1.42 -9.40
C ALA A 52 -15.12 -1.51 -8.11
N ALA A 53 -15.71 -2.03 -7.04
CA ALA A 53 -15.03 -2.22 -5.76
C ALA A 53 -13.80 -3.15 -5.90
N VAL A 54 -13.89 -4.22 -6.70
CA VAL A 54 -12.75 -5.11 -7.00
C VAL A 54 -11.66 -4.35 -7.76
N ILE A 55 -12.00 -3.65 -8.84
CA ILE A 55 -11.02 -2.93 -9.68
C ILE A 55 -10.28 -1.87 -8.86
N ILE A 56 -11.02 -1.07 -8.08
CA ILE A 56 -10.43 0.00 -7.29
C ILE A 56 -9.54 -0.58 -6.19
N ARG A 57 -9.95 -1.69 -5.57
CA ARG A 57 -9.10 -2.40 -4.60
C ARG A 57 -7.84 -2.97 -5.24
N MET A 58 -7.93 -3.48 -6.46
CA MET A 58 -6.75 -3.95 -7.19
C MET A 58 -5.77 -2.81 -7.43
N VAL A 59 -6.24 -1.66 -7.93
CA VAL A 59 -5.43 -0.46 -8.08
C VAL A 59 -4.82 -0.03 -6.73
N HIS A 60 -5.60 -0.06 -5.66
CA HIS A 60 -5.15 0.32 -4.32
C HIS A 60 -4.01 -0.59 -3.83
N VAL A 61 -4.19 -1.91 -3.88
CA VAL A 61 -3.19 -2.87 -3.39
C VAL A 61 -1.94 -2.85 -4.28
N MET A 62 -2.08 -2.74 -5.61
CA MET A 62 -0.94 -2.57 -6.52
C MET A 62 -0.14 -1.31 -6.18
N SER A 63 -0.84 -0.21 -5.94
CA SER A 63 -0.23 1.08 -5.62
C SER A 63 0.51 1.03 -4.28
N ILE A 64 -0.08 0.40 -3.25
CA ILE A 64 0.59 0.18 -1.96
C ILE A 64 1.83 -0.71 -2.11
N ALA A 65 1.72 -1.81 -2.88
CA ALA A 65 2.84 -2.73 -3.10
C ALA A 65 4.02 -2.03 -3.78
N VAL A 66 3.75 -1.23 -4.82
CA VAL A 66 4.78 -0.43 -5.50
C VAL A 66 5.35 0.65 -4.58
N TRP A 67 4.50 1.37 -3.84
CA TRP A 67 4.94 2.45 -2.96
C TRP A 67 5.81 1.95 -1.81
N LEU A 68 5.33 0.96 -1.04
CA LEU A 68 6.08 0.38 0.07
C LEU A 68 7.32 -0.37 -0.42
N GLY A 69 7.21 -1.09 -1.55
CA GLY A 69 8.33 -1.74 -2.21
C GLY A 69 9.42 -0.75 -2.62
N ALA A 70 9.04 0.44 -3.12
CA ALA A 70 9.97 1.50 -3.44
C ALA A 70 10.68 2.03 -2.18
N LEU A 71 9.97 2.28 -1.08
CA LEU A 71 10.59 2.74 0.18
C LEU A 71 11.61 1.72 0.72
N ILE A 72 11.25 0.44 0.71
CA ILE A 72 12.15 -0.65 1.11
C ILE A 72 13.35 -0.71 0.16
N TYR A 73 13.13 -0.60 -1.15
CA TYR A 73 14.19 -0.58 -2.15
C TYR A 73 15.15 0.61 -1.93
N LEU A 74 14.64 1.80 -1.62
CA LEU A 74 15.46 2.95 -1.24
C LEU A 74 16.31 2.67 -0.01
N ALA A 75 15.73 2.04 1.02
CA ALA A 75 16.47 1.66 2.23
C ALA A 75 17.60 0.66 1.92
N LEU A 76 17.33 -0.33 1.07
CA LEU A 76 18.32 -1.31 0.62
C LEU A 76 19.44 -0.67 -0.21
N VAL A 77 19.10 0.23 -1.13
CA VAL A 77 20.10 0.98 -1.92
C VAL A 77 21.01 1.82 -1.03
N ILE A 78 20.44 2.53 -0.05
CA ILE A 78 21.22 3.30 0.94
C ILE A 78 22.12 2.37 1.77
N ALA A 79 21.60 1.23 2.22
CA ALA A 79 22.38 0.26 2.99
C ALA A 79 23.54 -0.32 2.17
N TRP A 80 23.25 -0.76 0.94
CA TRP A 80 24.22 -1.34 0.01
C TRP A 80 25.35 -0.36 -0.33
N THR A 81 24.99 0.87 -0.67
CA THR A 81 25.96 1.92 -1.03
C THR A 81 26.82 2.35 0.16
N THR A 82 26.29 2.27 1.38
CA THR A 82 27.06 2.51 2.60
C THR A 82 28.02 1.37 2.91
N LEU A 83 27.55 0.13 2.80
CA LEU A 83 28.32 -1.07 3.16
C LEU A 83 29.46 -1.33 2.17
N TYR A 84 29.18 -1.20 0.88
CA TYR A 84 30.11 -1.53 -0.20
C TYR A 84 30.78 -0.31 -0.86
N LYS A 85 30.48 0.92 -0.37
CA LYS A 85 31.02 2.19 -0.90
C LYS A 85 30.84 2.37 -2.41
N ILE A 86 29.77 1.82 -2.97
CA ILE A 86 29.49 1.89 -4.41
C ILE A 86 28.91 3.26 -4.76
N THR A 87 29.50 3.89 -5.77
CA THR A 87 28.98 5.12 -6.38
C THR A 87 27.99 4.78 -7.48
N PHE A 88 26.86 5.47 -7.52
CA PHE A 88 25.87 5.37 -8.60
C PHE A 88 25.33 6.78 -8.92
N ASP A 89 24.64 6.92 -10.05
CA ASP A 89 23.99 8.16 -10.44
C ASP A 89 22.80 8.46 -9.51
N GLN A 90 23.10 9.14 -8.39
CA GLN A 90 22.11 9.51 -7.38
C GLN A 90 21.04 10.43 -7.94
N LYS A 91 21.37 11.30 -8.90
CA LYS A 91 20.44 12.28 -9.45
C LYS A 91 19.39 11.60 -10.32
N ARG A 92 19.81 10.71 -11.23
CA ARG A 92 18.90 9.93 -12.07
C ARG A 92 18.04 9.00 -11.23
N PHE A 93 18.63 8.31 -10.26
CA PHE A 93 17.91 7.44 -9.35
C PHE A 93 16.86 8.20 -8.53
N ARG A 94 17.25 9.30 -7.87
CA ARG A 94 16.33 10.16 -7.10
C ARG A 94 15.11 10.56 -7.92
N LYS A 95 15.33 11.06 -9.15
CA LYS A 95 14.24 11.47 -10.04
C LYS A 95 13.29 10.31 -10.34
N HIS A 96 13.81 9.16 -10.77
CA HIS A 96 12.99 7.99 -11.11
C HIS A 96 12.24 7.47 -9.88
N PHE A 97 12.93 7.33 -8.75
CA PHE A 97 12.36 6.90 -7.49
C PHE A 97 11.21 7.83 -7.05
N SER A 98 11.45 9.14 -7.00
CA SER A 98 10.44 10.10 -6.54
C SER A 98 9.19 10.12 -7.42
N ILE A 99 9.33 9.93 -8.74
CA ILE A 99 8.19 9.83 -9.66
C ILE A 99 7.39 8.56 -9.36
N ILE A 100 8.05 7.39 -9.30
CA ILE A 100 7.36 6.11 -9.08
C ILE A 100 6.71 6.07 -7.69
N ALA A 101 7.45 6.44 -6.65
CA ALA A 101 6.94 6.49 -5.28
C ALA A 101 5.82 7.52 -5.12
N GLY A 102 5.94 8.69 -5.76
CA GLY A 102 4.92 9.74 -5.72
C GLY A 102 3.62 9.33 -6.43
N ILE A 103 3.70 8.80 -7.66
CA ILE A 103 2.53 8.34 -8.41
C ILE A 103 1.83 7.20 -7.67
N SER A 104 2.59 6.20 -7.20
CA SER A 104 2.02 5.07 -6.45
C SER A 104 1.38 5.52 -5.13
N PHE A 105 1.98 6.47 -4.40
CA PHE A 105 1.36 7.06 -3.22
C PHE A 105 0.03 7.76 -3.54
N ILE A 106 0.01 8.61 -4.59
CA ILE A 106 -1.20 9.32 -5.00
C ILE A 106 -2.31 8.35 -5.40
N LEU A 107 -1.98 7.32 -6.19
CA LEU A 107 -2.94 6.30 -6.59
C LEU A 107 -3.47 5.52 -5.39
N ALA A 108 -2.60 5.14 -4.44
CA ALA A 108 -3.01 4.47 -3.21
C ALA A 108 -3.94 5.36 -2.37
N PHE A 109 -3.62 6.65 -2.23
CA PHE A 109 -4.45 7.61 -1.51
C PHE A 109 -5.85 7.76 -2.14
N LEU A 110 -5.91 8.11 -3.43
CA LEU A 110 -7.18 8.35 -4.13
C LEU A 110 -8.06 7.09 -4.22
N SER A 111 -7.46 5.93 -4.49
CA SER A 111 -8.19 4.66 -4.50
C SER A 111 -8.69 4.27 -3.11
N GLY A 112 -7.95 4.61 -2.05
CA GLY A 112 -8.37 4.39 -0.66
C GLY A 112 -9.64 5.18 -0.31
N GLU A 113 -9.66 6.47 -0.64
CA GLU A 113 -10.84 7.33 -0.48
C GLU A 113 -12.04 6.79 -1.28
N LEU A 114 -11.80 6.34 -2.51
CA LEU A 114 -12.86 5.81 -3.37
C LEU A 114 -13.43 4.47 -2.84
N ILE A 115 -12.61 3.62 -2.22
CA ILE A 115 -13.08 2.39 -1.54
C ILE A 115 -14.02 2.76 -0.39
N VAL A 116 -13.61 3.72 0.46
CA VAL A 116 -14.44 4.19 1.58
C VAL A 116 -15.76 4.73 1.03
N PHE A 117 -15.71 5.63 0.05
CA PHE A 117 -16.90 6.19 -0.58
C PHE A 117 -17.87 5.12 -1.13
N LEU A 118 -17.35 4.12 -1.84
CA LEU A 118 -18.18 3.04 -2.40
C LEU A 118 -18.80 2.14 -1.33
N GLN A 119 -18.04 1.84 -0.27
CA GLN A 119 -18.52 0.97 0.82
C GLN A 119 -19.59 1.66 1.66
N THR A 120 -19.49 2.98 1.83
CA THR A 120 -20.24 3.70 2.85
C THR A 120 -21.39 4.51 2.25
N ARG A 121 -21.33 4.83 0.95
CA ARG A 121 -22.24 5.71 0.20
C ARG A 121 -22.43 7.11 0.77
N ASN A 122 -21.83 7.44 1.91
CA ASN A 122 -21.93 8.70 2.61
C ASN A 122 -20.73 8.91 3.54
N TRP A 123 -20.34 10.18 3.74
CA TRP A 123 -19.24 10.59 4.63
C TRP A 123 -19.62 10.63 6.13
N VAL A 124 -20.83 10.18 6.49
CA VAL A 124 -21.41 10.29 7.85
C VAL A 124 -20.84 9.28 8.86
N LEU A 125 -19.82 8.50 8.46
CA LEU A 125 -19.22 7.44 9.29
C LEU A 125 -18.54 7.93 10.55
N PHE A 126 -18.04 9.17 10.56
CA PHE A 126 -17.31 9.72 11.70
C PHE A 126 -18.17 9.88 12.95
N ASN A 127 -19.49 9.73 12.83
CA ASN A 127 -20.43 9.79 13.96
C ASN A 127 -20.68 8.43 14.64
N PHE A 128 -20.19 7.32 14.06
CA PHE A 128 -20.37 5.98 14.63
C PHE A 128 -19.10 5.50 15.33
N ASP A 129 -19.18 5.29 16.64
CA ASP A 129 -18.09 4.67 17.41
C ASP A 129 -18.09 3.15 17.16
N SER A 130 -17.27 2.74 16.19
CA SER A 130 -17.06 1.33 15.85
C SER A 130 -15.57 1.05 15.70
N ILE A 131 -15.19 -0.22 15.90
CA ILE A 131 -13.80 -0.67 15.67
C ILE A 131 -13.35 -0.32 14.25
N TRP A 132 -14.23 -0.46 13.25
CA TRP A 132 -13.93 -0.13 11.86
C TRP A 132 -13.66 1.38 11.67
N THR A 133 -14.50 2.24 12.24
CA THR A 133 -14.35 3.71 12.16
C THR A 133 -13.08 4.17 12.88
N ASN A 134 -12.78 3.61 14.06
CA ASN A 134 -11.59 3.95 14.83
C ASN A 134 -10.31 3.56 14.08
N LEU A 135 -10.28 2.38 13.46
CA LEU A 135 -9.17 1.96 12.61
C LEU A 135 -9.02 2.85 11.37
N LEU A 136 -10.12 3.28 10.74
CA LEU A 136 -10.08 4.23 9.63
C LEU A 136 -9.46 5.57 10.06
N ASN A 137 -9.88 6.12 11.20
CA ASN A 137 -9.36 7.38 11.73
C ASN A 137 -7.85 7.30 12.01
N ILE A 138 -7.40 6.22 12.66
CA ILE A 138 -5.97 5.96 12.91
C ILE A 138 -5.23 5.87 11.57
N LYS A 139 -5.79 5.18 10.57
CA LYS A 139 -5.20 5.05 9.24
C LYS A 139 -5.04 6.41 8.57
N ILE A 140 -6.08 7.24 8.56
CA ILE A 140 -6.07 8.60 7.98
C ILE A 140 -5.00 9.45 8.67
N LEU A 141 -5.01 9.51 10.00
CA LEU A 141 -4.02 10.27 10.76
C LEU A 141 -2.59 9.83 10.45
N THR A 142 -2.37 8.51 10.39
CA THR A 142 -1.05 7.95 10.08
C THR A 142 -0.61 8.29 8.66
N VAL A 143 -1.51 8.22 7.68
CA VAL A 143 -1.23 8.63 6.29
C VAL A 143 -0.86 10.11 6.23
N CYS A 144 -1.57 11.00 6.94
CA CYS A 144 -1.22 12.41 7.01
C CYS A 144 0.19 12.63 7.57
N ILE A 145 0.56 11.92 8.64
CA ILE A 145 1.92 11.98 9.21
C ILE A 145 2.95 11.53 8.17
N ILE A 146 2.73 10.39 7.50
CA ILE A 146 3.63 9.87 6.46
C ILE A 146 3.77 10.89 5.33
N THR A 147 2.69 11.51 4.87
CA THR A 147 2.73 12.54 3.81
C THR A 147 3.60 13.73 4.21
N ILE A 148 3.45 14.23 5.44
CA ILE A 148 4.26 15.34 5.94
C ILE A 148 5.74 14.96 6.00
N VAL A 149 6.05 13.77 6.52
CA VAL A 149 7.43 13.26 6.61
C VAL A 149 8.04 13.10 5.22
N ALA A 150 7.33 12.44 4.31
CA ALA A 150 7.77 12.21 2.93
C ALA A 150 7.97 13.51 2.15
N TRP A 151 7.09 14.49 2.33
CA TRP A 151 7.24 15.81 1.71
C TRP A 151 8.48 16.54 2.22
N ARG A 152 8.68 16.56 3.55
CA ARG A 152 9.89 17.16 4.16
C ARG A 152 11.15 16.46 3.65
N GLN A 153 11.15 15.14 3.63
CA GLN A 153 12.29 14.33 3.18
C GLN A 153 12.62 14.59 1.70
N THR A 154 11.60 14.62 0.84
CA THR A 154 11.75 14.91 -0.59
C THR A 154 12.32 16.31 -0.82
N LYS A 155 11.83 17.33 -0.08
CA LYS A 155 12.34 18.69 -0.16
C LYS A 155 13.80 18.79 0.27
N THR A 156 14.17 18.13 1.38
CA THR A 156 15.57 18.11 1.85
C THR A 156 16.50 17.38 0.90
N TRP A 157 16.06 16.28 0.30
CA TRP A 157 16.84 15.49 -0.64
C TRP A 157 16.97 16.16 -2.02
N GLY A 158 16.01 17.02 -2.38
CA GLY A 158 16.00 17.79 -3.62
C GLY A 158 17.01 18.94 -3.67
N ASN A 159 17.41 19.51 -2.53
CA ASN A 159 18.30 20.68 -2.46
C ASN A 159 19.80 20.35 -2.62
N ASP A 160 20.15 19.31 -3.40
CA ASP A 160 21.49 18.86 -3.83
C ASP A 160 22.61 18.74 -2.75
N MET A 161 22.33 19.00 -1.48
CA MET A 161 23.24 18.83 -0.32
C MET A 161 22.69 17.86 0.75
N GLY A 162 21.45 17.40 0.63
CA GLY A 162 20.79 16.54 1.62
C GLY A 162 20.91 15.06 1.29
N THR A 163 21.38 14.24 2.22
CA THR A 163 21.21 12.77 2.17
C THR A 163 19.83 12.39 2.71
N VAL A 164 19.28 11.27 2.25
CA VAL A 164 18.04 10.73 2.81
C VAL A 164 18.24 10.42 4.30
N ASN A 165 17.36 10.95 5.15
CA ASN A 165 17.42 10.67 6.57
C ASN A 165 16.93 9.25 6.86
N ARG A 166 17.85 8.36 7.21
CA ARG A 166 17.56 6.93 7.45
C ARG A 166 16.52 6.70 8.55
N ARG A 167 16.53 7.53 9.60
CA ARG A 167 15.57 7.39 10.70
C ARG A 167 14.15 7.75 10.25
N LEU A 168 14.02 8.80 9.44
CA LEU A 168 12.72 9.18 8.87
C LEU A 168 12.23 8.16 7.85
N LEU A 169 13.12 7.63 6.99
CA LEU A 169 12.77 6.56 6.06
C LEU A 169 12.30 5.28 6.79
N LEU A 170 13.00 4.86 7.85
CA LEU A 170 12.55 3.72 8.65
C LEU A 170 11.20 3.98 9.33
N LEU A 171 10.99 5.20 9.83
CA LEU A 171 9.70 5.61 10.38
C LEU A 171 8.59 5.56 9.32
N GLU A 172 8.84 6.06 8.10
CA GLU A 172 7.89 5.95 6.98
C GLU A 172 7.52 4.49 6.68
N ILE A 173 8.51 3.60 6.62
CA ILE A 173 8.28 2.16 6.37
C ILE A 173 7.46 1.53 7.49
N VAL A 174 7.80 1.78 8.76
CA VAL A 174 7.07 1.24 9.91
C VAL A 174 5.63 1.74 9.92
N LEU A 175 5.41 3.05 9.74
CA LEU A 175 4.07 3.62 9.68
C LEU A 175 3.26 3.07 8.48
N ALA A 176 3.89 2.88 7.32
CA ALA A 176 3.27 2.28 6.16
C ALA A 176 2.83 0.82 6.42
N ILE A 177 3.66 0.03 7.10
CA ILE A 177 3.31 -1.33 7.53
C ILE A 177 2.12 -1.30 8.50
N LEU A 178 2.12 -0.39 9.49
CA LEU A 178 1.00 -0.26 10.42
C LEU A 178 -0.31 0.12 9.71
N VAL A 179 -0.26 1.04 8.74
CA VAL A 179 -1.41 1.41 7.89
C VAL A 179 -1.92 0.22 7.09
N LEU A 180 -1.02 -0.61 6.56
CA LEU A 180 -1.37 -1.83 5.84
C LEU A 180 -2.05 -2.85 6.75
N LEU A 181 -1.49 -3.10 7.94
CA LEU A 181 -2.07 -4.00 8.94
C LEU A 181 -3.45 -3.53 9.41
N ALA A 182 -3.62 -2.23 9.65
CA ALA A 182 -4.91 -1.64 9.97
C ALA A 182 -5.93 -1.89 8.85
N GLY A 183 -5.52 -1.72 7.58
CA GLY A 183 -6.36 -2.02 6.42
C GLY A 183 -6.76 -3.50 6.31
N ILE A 184 -5.84 -4.43 6.58
CA ILE A 184 -6.14 -5.86 6.65
C ILE A 184 -7.16 -6.12 7.76
N TRP A 185 -6.97 -5.57 8.95
CA TRP A 185 -7.89 -5.78 10.06
C TRP A 185 -9.29 -5.21 9.78
N MET A 186 -9.36 -4.01 9.20
CA MET A 186 -10.61 -3.38 8.75
C MET A 186 -11.39 -4.26 7.76
N SER A 187 -10.70 -5.07 6.96
CA SER A 187 -11.35 -6.00 6.02
C SER A 187 -12.00 -7.21 6.69
N GLN A 188 -11.66 -7.49 7.96
CA GLN A 188 -12.12 -8.65 8.72
C GLN A 188 -13.19 -8.29 9.77
N VAL A 189 -13.29 -7.02 10.15
CA VAL A 189 -14.32 -6.56 11.09
C VAL A 189 -15.57 -6.07 10.37
N SER A 190 -16.71 -6.22 11.04
CA SER A 190 -18.00 -5.76 10.53
C SER A 190 -18.01 -4.26 10.28
N PHE A 191 -18.66 -3.90 9.19
CA PHE A 191 -18.83 -2.52 8.78
C PHE A 191 -19.92 -1.83 9.61
N PRO A 192 -19.79 -0.54 9.99
CA PRO A 192 -20.68 0.13 10.95
C PRO A 192 -22.05 0.53 10.37
N VAL A 193 -22.38 0.09 9.17
CA VAL A 193 -23.66 0.39 8.55
C VAL A 193 -24.44 -0.92 8.49
N ASN A 194 -25.52 -1.00 9.27
CA ASN A 194 -26.50 -2.08 9.15
C ASN A 194 -26.88 -2.18 7.67
N SER A 195 -26.89 -3.42 7.17
CA SER A 195 -27.41 -3.80 5.85
C SER A 195 -28.44 -2.80 5.34
N VAL A 196 -28.12 -2.09 4.25
CA VAL A 196 -29.16 -1.44 3.45
C VAL A 196 -29.94 -2.57 2.80
N THR A 197 -30.88 -3.13 3.56
CA THR A 197 -32.06 -3.77 3.02
C THR A 197 -32.93 -2.64 2.46
N SER A 198 -32.77 -2.38 1.17
CA SER A 198 -33.80 -1.86 0.28
C SER A 198 -33.34 -2.07 -1.16
#